data_AF-A0A662MIL9-F1
#
_entry.id   AF-A0A662MIL9-F1
#
_cell.length_a   1.000
_cell.length_b   1.000
_cell.length_c   1.000
_cell.angle_alpha   90.00
_cell.angle_beta   90.00
_cell.angle_gamma   90.00
#
_symmetry.space_group_name_H-M   'P 1'
#
loop_
_entity.id
_entity.type
_entity.pdbx_description
1 polymer ?
#
loop_
_entity_poly.entity_id
_entity_poly.type
_entity_poly.pdbx_seq_one_letter_code
_entity_poly.pdbx_strand_id
1 'polypeptide(L)'
;VGATLLKEGSGFLSGAELAQIEKGLKDGRYLGVVCPESMREAKAGELSRQISKDTGAPTVYVKFIVSEESSDPISLQYYNLASLKGLLSSSSSEGFSWSFLLTVIISLAVLAAGEAYVIYRMRVSA
;
A
#
# COMPACT_ATOMS: atom_id res chain seq x y z
N VAL A 1 -12.25 -6.36 6.73
CA VAL A 1 -12.27 -6.33 8.22
C VAL A 1 -10.90 -6.76 8.68
N GLY A 2 -10.18 -5.95 9.48
CA GLY A 2 -8.82 -6.25 9.95
C GLY A 2 -8.81 -6.84 11.37
N ALA A 3 -7.72 -7.49 11.75
CA ALA A 3 -7.49 -8.00 13.10
C ALA A 3 -6.24 -7.35 13.71
N THR A 4 -6.29 -6.98 14.99
CA THR A 4 -5.21 -6.25 15.67
C THR A 4 -4.44 -7.20 16.58
N LEU A 5 -3.15 -7.40 16.31
CA LEU A 5 -2.29 -8.31 17.08
C LEU A 5 -1.94 -7.79 18.49
N LEU A 6 -1.95 -6.47 18.67
CA LEU A 6 -1.58 -5.79 19.91
C LEU A 6 -2.47 -4.56 20.10
N LYS A 7 -3.18 -4.51 21.23
CA LYS A 7 -4.03 -3.38 21.61
C LYS A 7 -3.48 -2.78 22.91
N GLU A 8 -3.35 -1.46 22.95
CA GLU A 8 -2.94 -0.75 24.17
C GLU A 8 -3.91 -1.11 25.31
N GLY A 9 -3.34 -1.53 26.45
CA GLY A 9 -4.08 -1.86 27.67
C GLY A 9 -4.53 -3.32 27.83
N SER A 10 -4.61 -4.15 26.77
CA SER A 10 -5.09 -5.55 26.89
C SER A 10 -4.02 -6.62 26.71
N GLY A 11 -2.78 -6.24 26.40
CA GLY A 11 -1.72 -7.22 26.11
C GLY A 11 -1.97 -8.01 24.81
N PHE A 12 -1.16 -9.06 24.62
CA PHE A 12 -1.23 -9.94 23.46
C PHE A 12 -2.59 -10.67 23.39
N LEU A 13 -3.04 -10.93 22.16
CA LEU A 13 -4.21 -11.77 21.90
C LEU A 13 -4.09 -13.15 22.54
N SER A 14 -5.22 -13.75 22.88
CA SER A 14 -5.28 -15.14 23.35
C SER A 14 -4.79 -16.09 22.25
N GLY A 15 -4.16 -17.22 22.60
CA GLY A 15 -3.67 -18.19 21.62
C GLY A 15 -4.75 -18.70 20.66
N ALA A 16 -6.02 -18.73 21.10
CA ALA A 16 -7.16 -19.07 20.25
C ALA A 16 -7.46 -17.99 19.17
N GLU A 17 -7.27 -16.72 19.50
CA GLU A 17 -7.45 -15.61 18.55
C GLU A 17 -6.29 -15.56 17.56
N LEU A 18 -5.07 -15.83 18.02
CA LEU A 18 -3.89 -15.92 17.15
C LEU A 18 -4.06 -17.03 16.11
N ALA A 19 -4.52 -18.21 16.53
CA ALA A 19 -4.80 -19.33 15.63
C ALA A 19 -5.89 -19.00 14.59
N GLN A 20 -6.91 -18.21 14.96
CA GLN A 20 -7.90 -17.74 14.00
C GLN A 20 -7.31 -16.75 12.98
N ILE A 21 -6.41 -15.87 13.41
CA ILE A 21 -5.73 -14.91 12.54
C ILE A 21 -4.79 -15.65 11.58
N GLU A 22 -3.99 -16.60 12.07
CA GLU A 22 -3.12 -17.45 11.24
C GLU A 22 -3.93 -18.23 10.21
N LYS A 23 -5.05 -18.81 10.62
CA LYS A 23 -5.97 -19.48 9.68
C LYS A 23 -6.52 -18.50 8.66
N GLY A 24 -6.90 -17.28 9.06
CA GLY A 24 -7.35 -16.25 8.14
C GLY A 24 -6.27 -15.79 7.13
N LEU A 25 -5.00 -15.75 7.56
CA LEU A 25 -3.86 -15.45 6.68
C LEU A 25 -3.63 -16.59 5.68
N LYS A 26 -3.70 -17.84 6.13
CA LYS A 26 -3.56 -19.05 5.27
C LYS A 26 -4.72 -19.20 4.28
N ASP A 27 -5.94 -18.89 4.71
CA ASP A 27 -7.15 -18.94 3.88
C ASP A 27 -7.23 -17.75 2.88
N GLY A 28 -6.28 -16.80 2.92
CA GLY A 28 -6.29 -15.60 2.08
C GLY A 28 -7.32 -14.54 2.47
N ARG A 29 -7.97 -14.67 3.64
CA ARG A 29 -8.89 -13.65 4.18
C ARG A 29 -8.15 -12.39 4.65
N TYR A 30 -6.88 -12.53 5.00
CA TYR A 30 -5.98 -11.42 5.34
C TYR A 30 -4.81 -11.38 4.36
N LEU A 31 -4.49 -10.18 3.90
CA LEU A 31 -3.43 -9.93 2.90
C LEU A 31 -2.01 -9.95 3.49
N GLY A 32 -1.89 -9.69 4.79
CA GLY A 32 -0.61 -9.63 5.48
C GLY A 32 -0.71 -8.91 6.81
N VAL A 33 0.44 -8.76 7.47
CA VAL A 33 0.56 -8.16 8.80
C VAL A 33 1.17 -6.76 8.67
N VAL A 34 0.55 -5.76 9.30
CA VAL A 34 1.09 -4.40 9.35
C VAL A 34 1.65 -4.13 10.75
N CYS A 35 2.93 -3.78 10.83
CA CYS A 35 3.63 -3.48 12.07
C CYS A 35 4.21 -2.05 12.04
N PRO A 36 4.11 -1.26 13.11
CA PRO A 36 4.88 -0.03 13.24
C PRO A 36 6.39 -0.31 13.09
N GLU A 37 7.11 0.53 12.35
CA GLU A 37 8.57 0.43 12.27
C GLU A 37 9.22 0.66 13.64
N SER A 38 8.66 1.54 14.47
CA SER A 38 9.10 1.77 15.85
C SER A 38 9.00 0.53 16.74
N MET A 39 8.14 -0.43 16.37
CA MET A 39 7.95 -1.69 17.10
C MET A 39 8.60 -2.89 16.41
N ARG A 40 9.42 -2.67 15.38
CA ARG A 40 10.06 -3.73 14.60
C ARG A 40 10.95 -4.65 15.45
N GLU A 41 11.70 -4.08 16.39
CA GLU A 41 12.57 -4.82 17.32
C GLU A 41 11.86 -5.10 18.66
N ALA A 42 10.61 -4.67 18.80
CA ALA A 42 9.79 -5.01 19.96
C ALA A 42 9.12 -6.37 19.74
N LYS A 43 8.47 -6.88 20.81
CA LYS A 43 7.70 -8.13 20.75
C LYS A 43 6.65 -8.15 19.63
N ALA A 44 6.11 -7.00 19.26
CA ALA A 44 5.17 -6.86 18.15
C ALA A 44 5.80 -7.24 16.80
N GLY A 45 7.01 -6.75 16.54
CA GLY A 45 7.75 -7.04 15.33
C GLY A 45 8.25 -8.47 15.27
N GLU A 46 8.68 -9.03 16.40
CA GLU A 46 9.07 -10.45 16.49
C GLU A 46 7.89 -11.38 16.20
N LEU A 47 6.72 -11.13 16.82
CA LEU A 47 5.49 -11.87 16.54
C LEU A 47 5.04 -11.73 15.08
N SER A 48 5.11 -10.52 14.53
CA SER A 48 4.76 -10.30 13.12
C SER A 48 5.68 -11.09 12.19
N ARG A 49 6.96 -11.25 12.54
CA ARG A 49 7.95 -12.04 11.78
C ARG A 49 7.72 -13.54 11.95
N GLN A 50 7.34 -13.98 13.14
CA GLN A 50 6.98 -15.37 13.41
C GLN A 50 5.71 -15.79 12.65
N ILE A 51 4.63 -15.01 12.74
CA ILE A 51 3.39 -15.25 11.99
C ILE A 51 3.67 -15.29 10.48
N SER A 52 4.52 -14.39 9.98
CA SER A 52 4.94 -14.39 8.57
C SER A 52 5.66 -15.67 8.17
N LYS A 53 6.57 -16.19 9.01
CA LYS A 53 7.22 -17.50 8.79
C LYS A 53 6.22 -18.67 8.80
N ASP A 54 5.25 -18.64 9.71
CA ASP A 54 4.32 -19.76 9.93
C ASP A 54 3.15 -19.79 8.94
N THR A 55 2.80 -18.64 8.37
CA THR A 55 1.68 -18.48 7.42
C THR A 55 2.12 -18.22 5.98
N GLY A 56 3.37 -17.81 5.77
CA GLY A 56 3.88 -17.34 4.48
C GLY A 56 3.38 -15.93 4.10
N ALA A 57 2.58 -15.29 4.95
CA ALA A 57 2.02 -13.98 4.66
C ALA A 57 3.06 -12.86 4.85
N PRO A 58 3.10 -11.84 3.96
CA PRO A 58 4.05 -10.74 4.05
C PRO A 58 3.78 -9.82 5.25
N THR A 59 4.86 -9.36 5.89
CA THR A 59 4.82 -8.34 6.95
C THR A 59 5.31 -7.00 6.40
N VAL A 60 4.52 -5.95 6.60
CA VAL A 60 4.83 -4.59 6.15
C VAL A 60 5.02 -3.66 7.33
N TYR A 61 6.09 -2.88 7.25
CA TYR A 61 6.44 -1.90 8.26
C TYR A 61 5.99 -0.50 7.81
N VAL A 62 5.30 0.20 8.71
CA VAL A 62 4.79 1.56 8.48
C VAL A 62 5.28 2.52 9.56
N LYS A 63 5.53 3.77 9.18
CA LYS A 63 5.83 4.84 10.12
C LYS A 63 4.55 5.54 10.52
N PHE A 64 4.19 5.45 11.80
CA PHE A 64 3.09 6.25 12.34
C PHE A 64 3.54 7.70 12.47
N ILE A 65 2.62 8.63 12.24
CA ILE A 65 2.87 10.06 12.45
C ILE A 65 2.99 10.26 13.97
N VAL A 66 4.22 10.20 14.45
CA VAL A 66 4.57 10.70 15.77
C VAL A 66 4.85 12.18 15.58
N SER A 67 4.36 13.02 16.48
CA SER A 67 4.49 14.48 16.43
C SER A 67 5.94 14.93 16.68
N GLU A 68 6.87 14.47 15.85
CA GLU A 68 8.25 14.94 15.81
C GLU A 68 8.38 16.02 14.75
N GLU A 69 8.99 17.13 15.17
CA GLU A 69 9.13 18.43 14.50
C GLU A 69 9.88 18.38 13.15
N SER A 70 10.40 17.21 12.74
CA SER A 70 11.38 17.05 11.67
C SER A 70 10.92 16.24 10.46
N SER A 71 9.70 15.72 10.46
CA SER A 71 9.23 14.82 9.39
C SER A 71 8.12 15.45 8.55
N ASP A 72 8.41 15.79 7.30
CA ASP A 72 7.39 16.24 6.35
C ASP A 72 6.27 15.18 6.26
N PRO A 73 5.01 15.51 6.62
CA PRO A 73 3.92 14.54 6.68
C PRO A 73 3.65 13.89 5.31
N ILE A 74 3.97 14.60 4.22
CA ILE A 74 3.89 14.09 2.85
C ILE A 74 4.88 12.94 2.64
N SER A 75 6.13 13.09 3.10
CA SER A 75 7.17 12.07 2.94
C SER A 75 6.83 10.76 3.68
N LEU A 76 6.24 10.88 4.88
CA LEU A 76 5.76 9.75 5.68
C LEU A 76 4.61 9.01 4.99
N GLN A 77 3.66 9.75 4.41
CA GLN A 77 2.55 9.16 3.66
C GLN A 77 3.06 8.42 2.42
N TYR A 78 4.01 8.99 1.68
CA TYR A 78 4.64 8.33 0.53
C TYR A 78 5.37 7.05 0.94
N TYR A 79 6.11 7.07 2.05
CA TYR A 79 6.78 5.88 2.58
C TYR A 79 5.77 4.79 2.91
N ASN A 80 4.71 5.12 3.66
CA ASN A 80 3.67 4.16 4.03
C ASN A 80 2.94 3.59 2.80
N LEU A 81 2.65 4.43 1.81
CA LEU A 81 2.03 4.02 0.55
C LEU A 81 2.93 3.06 -0.23
N ALA A 82 4.23 3.37 -0.33
CA ALA A 82 5.21 2.52 -1.01
C ALA A 82 5.35 1.15 -0.32
N SER A 83 5.41 1.14 1.01
CA SER A 83 5.47 -0.09 1.82
C SER A 83 4.20 -0.94 1.66
N LEU A 84 3.03 -0.30 1.58
CA LEU A 84 1.74 -0.98 1.34
C LEU A 84 1.56 -1.43 -0.12
N LYS A 85 2.19 -0.75 -1.08
CA LYS A 85 2.11 -1.12 -2.50
C LYS A 85 2.59 -2.55 -2.74
N GLY A 86 3.63 -3.01 -2.05
CA GLY A 86 4.08 -4.41 -2.14
C GLY A 86 3.01 -5.43 -1.74
N LEU A 87 2.23 -5.12 -0.70
CA LEU A 87 1.07 -5.91 -0.26
C LEU A 87 -0.07 -5.86 -1.27
N LEU A 88 -0.42 -4.64 -1.72
CA LEU A 88 -1.54 -4.42 -2.62
C LEU A 88 -1.28 -4.99 -4.02
N SER A 89 -0.05 -4.90 -4.52
CA SER A 89 0.34 -5.45 -5.83
C SER A 89 0.37 -6.99 -5.86
N SER A 90 0.56 -7.67 -4.73
CA SER A 90 0.33 -9.13 -4.66
C SER A 90 -1.15 -9.50 -4.73
N SER A 91 -2.05 -8.59 -4.33
CA SER A 91 -3.51 -8.78 -4.38
C SER A 91 -4.09 -8.39 -5.74
N SER A 92 -3.59 -7.29 -6.30
CA SER A 92 -4.07 -6.72 -7.55
C SER A 92 -3.28 -7.33 -8.71
N SER A 93 -3.64 -8.55 -9.08
CA SER A 93 -3.38 -9.08 -10.42
C SER A 93 -4.28 -8.45 -11.49
N GLU A 94 -4.78 -7.22 -11.27
CA GLU A 94 -5.28 -6.38 -12.35
C GLU A 94 -4.06 -5.81 -13.06
N GLY A 95 -3.45 -6.65 -13.90
CA GLY A 95 -2.39 -6.25 -14.80
C GLY A 95 -2.83 -5.00 -15.53
N PHE A 96 -2.03 -3.95 -15.39
CA PHE A 96 -2.18 -2.69 -16.10
C PHE A 96 -2.53 -2.97 -17.57
N SER A 97 -3.79 -2.75 -17.92
CA SER A 97 -4.33 -3.21 -19.20
C SER A 97 -3.70 -2.40 -20.31
N TRP A 98 -3.03 -3.07 -21.25
CA TRP A 98 -2.50 -2.41 -22.45
C TRP A 98 -3.56 -1.56 -23.16
N SER A 99 -4.84 -1.95 -23.06
CA SER A 99 -5.97 -1.18 -23.56
C SER A 99 -6.13 0.18 -22.86
N PHE A 100 -5.89 0.27 -21.55
CA PHE A 100 -5.95 1.52 -20.80
C PHE A 100 -4.82 2.46 -21.24
N LEU A 101 -3.59 1.95 -21.38
CA LEU A 101 -2.45 2.73 -21.84
C LEU A 101 -2.65 3.25 -23.27
N LEU A 102 -3.14 2.41 -24.18
CA LEU A 102 -3.46 2.83 -25.55
C LEU A 102 -4.54 3.91 -25.57
N THR A 103 -5.58 3.79 -24.75
CA THR A 103 -6.65 4.80 -24.65
C THR A 103 -6.12 6.15 -24.18
N VAL A 104 -5.26 6.15 -23.16
CA VAL A 104 -4.63 7.37 -22.65
C VAL A 104 -3.74 8.01 -23.71
N ILE A 105 -2.89 7.24 -24.40
CA ILE A 105 -2.02 7.75 -25.47
C ILE A 105 -2.84 8.38 -26.61
N ILE A 106 -3.90 7.71 -27.05
CA ILE A 106 -4.77 8.23 -28.12
C ILE A 106 -5.44 9.54 -27.68
N SER A 107 -5.97 9.61 -26.46
CA SER A 107 -6.59 10.84 -25.94
C SER A 107 -5.59 12.01 -25.89
N LEU A 108 -4.34 11.73 -25.51
CA LEU A 108 -3.29 12.74 -25.45
C LEU A 108 -2.91 13.24 -26.85
N ALA A 109 -2.82 12.32 -27.82
CA ALA A 109 -2.52 12.66 -29.22
C ALA A 109 -3.63 13.52 -29.85
N VAL A 110 -4.90 13.23 -29.55
CA VAL A 110 -6.04 14.03 -30.04
C VAL A 110 -6.01 15.44 -29.43
N LEU A 111 -5.73 15.56 -28.14
CA LEU A 111 -5.55 16.87 -27.49
C LEU A 111 -4.41 17.67 -28.12
N ALA A 112 -3.24 17.05 -28.29
CA ALA A 112 -2.09 17.71 -28.90
C ALA A 112 -2.36 18.14 -30.35
N ALA A 113 -3.06 17.32 -31.14
CA ALA A 113 -3.45 17.67 -32.51
C ALA A 113 -4.46 18.84 -32.54
N GLY A 114 -5.40 18.86 -31.59
CA GLY A 114 -6.34 19.98 -31.41
C GLY A 114 -5.61 21.28 -31.10
N GLU A 115 -4.69 21.26 -30.12
CA GLU A 115 -3.88 22.42 -29.77
C GLU A 115 -3.01 22.90 -30.95
N ALA A 116 -2.35 21.97 -31.66
CA ALA A 116 -1.55 22.29 -32.83
C ALA A 116 -2.38 22.94 -33.94
N TYR A 117 -3.61 22.46 -34.18
CA TYR A 117 -4.52 23.04 -35.16
C TYR A 117 -4.96 24.46 -34.77
N VAL A 118 -5.28 24.69 -33.49
CA VAL A 118 -5.64 26.01 -32.98
C VAL A 118 -4.47 26.99 -33.14
N ILE A 119 -3.25 26.58 -32.77
CA ILE A 119 -2.04 27.40 -32.93
C ILE A 119 -1.79 27.71 -34.41
N TYR A 120 -1.92 26.74 -35.31
CA TYR A 120 -1.74 26.94 -36.74
C TYR A 120 -2.75 27.95 -37.30
N ARG A 121 -4.04 27.84 -36.93
CA ARG A 121 -5.09 28.76 -37.35
C ARG A 121 -4.87 30.19 -36.84
N MET A 122 -4.44 30.34 -35.58
CA MET A 122 -4.11 31.66 -35.03
C MET A 122 -2.91 32.29 -35.72
N ARG A 123 -1.90 31.49 -36.10
CA ARG A 123 -0.70 31.97 -36.79
C ARG A 123 -0.92 32.30 -38.27
N VAL A 124 -1.87 31.66 -38.93
CA VAL A 124 -2.25 31.96 -40.32
C VAL A 124 -3.16 33.19 -40.41
N SER A 125 -3.89 33.53 -39.35
CA SER A 125 -4.83 34.67 -39.32
C SER A 125 -4.19 35.97 -38.79
N ALA A 126 -2.91 35.93 -38.39
CA ALA A 126 -2.11 37.06 -37.93
C ALA A 126 -1.08 37.43 -39.01
#